data_AF-A0A800JYZ0-F1
#
_entry.id   AF-A0A800JYZ0-F1
#
_cell.length_a   1.000
_cell.length_b   1.000
_cell.length_c   1.000
_cell.angle_alpha   90.00
_cell.angle_beta   90.00
_cell.angle_gamma   90.00
#
_symmetry.space_group_name_H-M   'P 1'
#
loop_
_entity.id
_entity.type
_entity.pdbx_description
1 polymer ?
#
loop_
_entity_poly.entity_id
_entity_poly.type
_entity_poly.pdbx_seq_one_letter_code
_entity_poly.pdbx_strand_id
1 'polypeptide(L)'
;MLTSTLTAFPAEAKSPDTARLRSLIGTAVPQAGAYALDNMGYGDGGGELAIGGLVLGGVIFGPVLGYMCAEEPGRGLSRAGIRAAVVAAAVGICEAGNCDVLNSAGPELALAGIVATAGGAYTVLLLGRDLSDVSDQVRARNQRLSAVSVWPAYFPDSRAPGFVVTWRP
;
A
#
# COMPACT_ATOMS: atom_id res chain seq x y z
N MET A 1 -9.23 -42.37 -28.72
CA MET A 1 -8.97 -41.89 -27.34
C MET A 1 -8.78 -40.38 -27.43
N LEU A 2 -9.69 -39.61 -26.82
CA LEU A 2 -9.70 -38.16 -26.85
C LEU A 2 -8.71 -37.62 -25.80
N THR A 3 -7.66 -36.95 -26.26
CA THR A 3 -6.67 -36.27 -25.43
C THR A 3 -7.30 -34.98 -24.90
N SER A 4 -7.96 -35.03 -23.74
CA SER A 4 -8.44 -33.83 -23.06
C SER A 4 -7.25 -33.09 -22.45
N THR A 5 -6.74 -32.09 -23.15
CA THR A 5 -5.85 -31.05 -22.61
C THR A 5 -6.63 -30.19 -21.61
N LEU A 6 -6.63 -30.59 -20.34
CA LEU A 6 -6.98 -29.70 -19.23
C LEU A 6 -5.79 -28.76 -19.00
N THR A 7 -5.89 -27.56 -19.54
CA THR A 7 -4.96 -26.46 -19.29
C THR A 7 -5.06 -26.04 -17.83
N ALA A 8 -4.13 -26.51 -16.99
CA ALA A 8 -3.86 -25.87 -15.72
C ALA A 8 -3.33 -24.46 -16.03
N PHE A 9 -4.11 -23.43 -15.68
CA PHE A 9 -3.63 -22.06 -15.84
C PHE A 9 -2.43 -21.86 -14.92
N PRO A 10 -1.24 -21.49 -15.45
CA PRO A 10 -0.13 -21.10 -14.59
C PRO A 10 -0.58 -19.93 -13.72
N ALA A 11 -0.05 -19.82 -12.49
CA ALA A 11 -0.27 -18.66 -11.66
C ALA A 11 0.11 -17.41 -12.47
N GLU A 12 -0.90 -16.61 -12.83
CA GLU A 12 -0.73 -15.56 -13.83
C GLU A 12 0.23 -14.48 -13.34
N ALA A 13 1.12 -14.04 -14.23
CA ALA A 13 2.03 -12.95 -13.94
C ALA A 13 1.22 -11.70 -13.64
N LYS A 14 1.43 -11.10 -12.47
CA LYS A 14 0.71 -9.89 -12.07
C LYS A 14 1.39 -8.65 -12.66
N SER A 15 0.60 -7.67 -13.09
CA SER A 15 1.17 -6.40 -13.58
C SER A 15 1.68 -5.53 -12.42
N PRO A 16 2.95 -5.07 -12.45
CA PRO A 16 3.48 -4.09 -11.50
C PRO A 16 2.69 -2.78 -11.51
N ASP A 17 2.15 -2.39 -12.67
CA ASP A 17 1.40 -1.14 -12.84
C ASP A 17 0.03 -1.22 -12.18
N THR A 18 -0.62 -2.39 -12.20
CA THR A 18 -1.88 -2.60 -11.46
C THR A 18 -1.67 -2.49 -9.95
N ALA A 19 -0.55 -3.01 -9.44
CA ALA A 19 -0.23 -2.91 -8.01
C ALA A 19 0.07 -1.45 -7.60
N ARG A 20 0.80 -0.70 -8.43
CA ARG A 20 0.99 0.75 -8.26
C ARG A 20 -0.33 1.50 -8.30
N LEU A 21 -1.18 1.21 -9.27
CA LEU A 21 -2.47 1.87 -9.43
C LEU A 21 -3.35 1.63 -8.20
N ARG A 22 -3.39 0.41 -7.67
CA ARG A 22 -4.15 0.11 -6.44
C ARG A 22 -3.59 0.83 -5.21
N SER A 23 -2.27 0.95 -5.09
CA SER A 23 -1.61 1.78 -4.07
C SER A 23 -2.04 3.24 -4.20
N LEU A 24 -1.95 3.81 -5.41
CA LEU A 24 -2.34 5.18 -5.71
C LEU A 24 -3.82 5.43 -5.43
N ILE A 25 -4.72 4.55 -5.87
CA ILE A 25 -6.15 4.66 -5.63
C ILE A 25 -6.44 4.61 -4.13
N GLY A 26 -5.82 3.68 -3.40
CA GLY A 26 -5.95 3.56 -1.94
C GLY A 26 -5.53 4.80 -1.18
N THR A 27 -4.63 5.61 -1.75
CA THR A 27 -4.18 6.88 -1.17
C THR A 27 -5.00 8.07 -1.67
N ALA A 28 -5.29 8.15 -2.96
CA ALA A 28 -5.94 9.29 -3.59
C ALA A 28 -7.45 9.35 -3.33
N VAL A 29 -8.14 8.20 -3.29
CA VAL A 29 -9.60 8.18 -3.07
C VAL A 29 -9.98 8.71 -1.69
N PRO A 30 -9.33 8.31 -0.58
CA PRO A 30 -9.61 8.90 0.72
C PRO A 30 -9.30 10.41 0.78
N GLN A 31 -8.26 10.87 0.07
CA GLN A 31 -7.95 12.30 -0.03
C GLN A 31 -9.03 13.08 -0.79
N ALA A 32 -9.49 12.57 -1.93
CA ALA A 32 -10.58 13.16 -2.68
C ALA A 32 -11.90 13.16 -1.88
N GLY A 33 -12.16 12.08 -1.13
CA GLY A 33 -13.30 11.98 -0.23
C GLY A 33 -13.24 13.00 0.90
N ALA A 34 -12.07 13.15 1.54
CA ALA A 34 -11.85 14.15 2.57
C ALA A 34 -12.06 15.58 2.03
N TYR A 35 -11.49 15.90 0.86
CA TYR A 35 -11.68 17.20 0.20
C TYR A 35 -13.15 17.46 -0.16
N ALA A 36 -13.88 16.45 -0.65
CA ALA A 36 -15.29 16.60 -0.96
C ALA A 36 -16.13 16.86 0.30
N LEU A 37 -15.85 16.15 1.40
CA LEU A 37 -16.53 16.37 2.68
C LEU A 37 -16.25 17.76 3.26
N ASP A 38 -15.00 18.22 3.18
CA ASP A 38 -14.60 19.56 3.60
C ASP A 38 -15.40 20.65 2.86
N ASN A 39 -15.47 20.58 1.52
CA ASN A 39 -16.27 21.51 0.70
C ASN A 39 -17.79 21.42 0.93
N MET A 40 -18.29 20.33 1.52
CA MET A 40 -19.70 20.18 1.89
C MET A 40 -20.01 20.79 3.26
N GLY A 41 -19.03 21.41 3.93
CA GLY A 41 -19.21 22.04 5.25
C GLY A 41 -19.17 21.05 6.41
N TYR A 42 -18.72 19.81 6.18
CA TYR A 42 -18.51 18.86 7.29
C TYR A 42 -17.32 19.23 8.18
N GLY A 43 -16.44 20.14 7.74
CA GLY A 43 -15.34 20.68 8.53
C GLY A 43 -15.79 21.51 9.73
N ASP A 44 -16.77 22.40 9.53
CA ASP A 44 -17.11 23.43 10.53
C ASP A 44 -17.97 22.94 11.72
N GLY A 45 -18.42 21.68 11.69
CA GLY A 45 -19.42 21.13 12.63
C GLY A 45 -18.93 19.98 13.53
N GLY A 46 -17.62 19.73 13.61
CA GLY A 46 -17.05 18.59 14.35
C GLY A 46 -16.73 17.36 13.50
N GLY A 47 -16.81 17.47 12.17
CA GLY A 47 -16.38 16.44 11.23
C GLY A 47 -14.88 16.45 10.92
N GLU A 48 -14.10 17.35 11.51
CA GLU A 48 -12.64 17.44 11.33
C GLU A 48 -11.91 16.11 11.64
N LEU A 49 -12.36 15.39 12.66
CA LEU A 49 -11.86 14.06 13.01
C LEU A 49 -12.13 13.03 11.89
N ALA A 50 -13.26 13.12 11.21
CA ALA A 50 -13.61 12.24 10.10
C ALA A 50 -12.80 12.60 8.84
N ILE A 51 -12.63 13.89 8.54
CA ILE A 51 -11.83 14.39 7.41
C ILE A 51 -10.35 14.05 7.63
N GLY A 52 -9.79 14.37 8.80
CA GLY A 52 -8.42 14.04 9.17
C GLY A 52 -8.17 12.53 9.20
N GLY A 53 -9.13 11.76 9.74
CA GLY A 53 -9.08 10.29 9.72
C GLY A 53 -9.05 9.69 8.31
N LEU A 54 -9.80 10.27 7.36
CA LEU A 54 -9.77 9.85 5.95
C LEU A 54 -8.43 10.14 5.29
N VAL A 55 -7.87 11.34 5.49
CA VAL A 55 -6.58 11.72 4.91
C VAL A 55 -5.47 10.87 5.48
N LEU A 56 -5.36 10.79 6.81
CA LEU A 56 -4.33 10.00 7.49
C LEU A 56 -4.50 8.51 7.20
N GLY A 57 -5.74 8.01 7.18
CA GLY A 57 -6.05 6.63 6.85
C GLY A 57 -5.61 6.26 5.43
N GLY A 58 -5.90 7.11 4.43
CA GLY A 58 -5.47 6.89 3.05
C GLY A 58 -3.95 6.94 2.87
N VAL A 59 -3.28 7.82 3.58
CA VAL A 59 -1.82 7.94 3.56
C VAL A 59 -1.14 6.75 4.27
N ILE A 60 -1.66 6.33 5.41
CA ILE A 60 -1.11 5.23 6.20
C ILE A 60 -1.39 3.88 5.54
N PHE A 61 -2.62 3.64 5.09
CA PHE A 61 -3.06 2.32 4.63
C PHE A 61 -3.17 2.18 3.11
N GLY A 62 -3.25 3.28 2.35
CA GLY A 62 -3.38 3.21 0.88
C GLY A 62 -2.35 2.32 0.19
N PRO A 63 -1.03 2.44 0.51
CA PRO A 63 -0.01 1.60 -0.10
C PRO A 63 -0.13 0.11 0.21
N VAL A 64 -0.80 -0.26 1.30
CA VAL A 64 -1.00 -1.66 1.70
C VAL A 64 -1.77 -2.42 0.61
N LEU A 65 -2.68 -1.76 -0.12
CA LEU A 65 -3.40 -2.38 -1.25
C LEU A 65 -2.45 -2.83 -2.37
N GLY A 66 -1.37 -2.08 -2.62
CA GLY A 66 -0.33 -2.47 -3.57
C GLY A 66 0.44 -3.71 -3.09
N TYR A 67 0.79 -3.75 -1.81
CA TYR A 67 1.47 -4.90 -1.19
C TYR A 67 0.60 -6.17 -1.14
N MET A 68 -0.71 -6.04 -0.94
CA MET A 68 -1.64 -7.17 -1.05
C MET A 68 -1.64 -7.77 -2.46
N CYS A 69 -1.46 -6.96 -3.51
CA CYS A 69 -1.34 -7.46 -4.87
C CYS A 69 -0.06 -8.27 -5.07
N ALA A 70 1.03 -7.83 -4.43
CA ALA A 70 2.30 -8.54 -4.41
C ALA A 70 2.30 -9.78 -3.49
N GLU A 71 1.19 -10.10 -2.82
CA GLU A 71 1.09 -11.18 -1.82
C GLU A 71 2.02 -10.98 -0.61
N GLU A 72 2.37 -9.73 -0.32
CA GLU A 72 3.22 -9.35 0.82
C GLU A 72 2.51 -8.42 1.82
N PRO A 73 1.32 -8.77 2.35
CA PRO A 73 0.55 -7.89 3.22
C PRO A 73 1.30 -7.52 4.51
N GLY A 74 2.12 -8.42 5.05
CA GLY A 74 2.92 -8.16 6.25
C GLY A 74 3.93 -7.03 6.08
N ARG A 75 4.58 -6.94 4.90
CA ARG A 75 5.47 -5.83 4.57
C ARG A 75 4.69 -4.53 4.44
N GLY A 76 3.55 -4.56 3.74
CA GLY A 76 2.64 -3.41 3.65
C GLY A 76 2.23 -2.86 5.02
N LEU A 77 1.81 -3.75 5.93
CA LEU A 77 1.41 -3.38 7.29
C LEU A 77 2.58 -2.86 8.14
N SER A 78 3.77 -3.44 8.03
CA SER A 78 4.96 -2.94 8.74
C SER A 78 5.28 -1.49 8.35
N ARG A 79 5.14 -1.15 7.06
CA ARG A 79 5.35 0.21 6.56
C ARG A 79 4.21 1.15 6.94
N ALA A 80 2.99 0.65 6.98
CA ALA A 80 1.86 1.39 7.55
C ALA A 80 2.14 1.74 9.01
N GLY A 81 2.71 0.82 9.80
CA GLY A 81 3.15 1.08 11.17
C GLY A 81 4.18 2.21 11.25
N ILE A 82 5.18 2.23 10.36
CA ILE A 82 6.17 3.33 10.29
C ILE A 82 5.49 4.66 9.97
N ARG A 83 4.58 4.69 8.98
CA ARG A 83 3.82 5.91 8.63
C ARG A 83 2.98 6.40 9.79
N ALA A 84 2.28 5.49 10.48
CA ALA A 84 1.49 5.80 11.66
C ALA A 84 2.36 6.36 12.79
N ALA A 85 3.56 5.80 13.01
CA ALA A 85 4.50 6.31 14.02
C ALA A 85 5.01 7.72 13.70
N VAL A 86 5.30 8.02 12.43
CA VAL A 86 5.69 9.38 11.99
C VAL A 86 4.56 10.37 12.23
N VAL A 87 3.34 10.01 11.82
CA VAL A 87 2.15 10.85 12.03
C VAL A 87 1.92 11.08 13.52
N ALA A 88 1.95 10.01 14.33
CA ALA A 88 1.77 10.12 15.78
C ALA A 88 2.86 10.96 16.44
N ALA A 89 4.11 10.85 15.99
CA ALA A 89 5.21 11.67 16.48
C ALA A 89 5.00 13.16 16.11
N ALA A 90 4.58 13.45 14.88
CA ALA A 90 4.28 14.82 14.46
C ALA A 90 3.14 15.44 15.29
N VAL A 91 2.05 14.69 15.49
CA VAL A 91 0.93 15.13 16.33
C VAL A 91 1.38 15.33 17.78
N GLY A 92 2.12 14.38 18.35
CA GLY A 92 2.59 14.48 19.73
C GLY A 92 3.58 15.63 19.96
N ILE A 93 4.45 15.95 19.00
CA ILE A 93 5.32 17.13 19.06
C ILE A 93 4.47 18.42 19.01
N CYS A 94 3.47 18.47 18.14
CA CYS A 94 2.57 19.62 18.05
C CYS A 94 1.75 19.82 19.33
N GLU A 95 1.19 18.76 19.91
CA GLU A 95 0.46 18.83 21.18
C GLU A 95 1.36 19.30 22.33
N ALA A 96 2.57 18.73 22.45
CA ALA A 96 3.52 19.12 23.50
C ALA A 96 4.05 20.55 23.34
N GLY A 97 4.17 21.03 22.10
CA GLY A 97 4.63 22.37 21.76
C GLY A 97 3.53 23.43 21.68
N ASN A 98 2.29 23.09 22.06
CA ASN A 98 1.12 23.95 21.97
C ASN A 98 0.94 24.59 20.58
N CYS A 99 1.19 23.80 19.54
CA CYS A 99 1.11 24.22 18.15
C CYS A 99 -0.35 24.38 17.73
N ASP A 100 -0.85 25.62 17.71
CA ASP A 100 -2.10 25.94 17.04
C ASP A 100 -1.78 26.48 15.64
N VAL A 101 -1.87 25.62 14.62
CA VAL A 101 -1.54 26.00 13.23
C VAL A 101 -2.47 27.10 12.69
N LEU A 102 -3.65 27.27 13.28
CA LEU A 102 -4.69 28.18 12.84
C LEU A 102 -4.75 29.47 13.66
N ASN A 103 -4.37 29.45 14.95
CA ASN A 103 -4.40 30.63 15.82
C ASN A 103 -3.05 31.05 16.43
N SER A 104 -1.96 30.30 16.27
CA SER A 104 -0.67 30.70 16.84
C SER A 104 -0.05 31.88 16.07
N ALA A 105 0.45 32.87 16.81
CA ALA A 105 1.32 33.93 16.32
C ALA A 105 2.70 33.80 16.97
N GLY A 106 3.78 33.81 16.17
CA GLY A 106 5.16 33.74 16.66
C GLY A 106 5.81 32.35 16.55
N PRO A 107 6.71 31.96 17.48
CA PRO A 107 7.56 30.77 17.35
C PRO A 107 6.80 29.44 17.33
N GLU A 108 5.58 29.39 17.89
CA GLU A 108 4.70 28.22 17.86
C GLU A 108 4.20 27.91 16.44
N LEU A 109 3.90 28.93 15.64
CA LEU A 109 3.53 28.78 14.22
C LEU A 109 4.73 28.26 13.40
N ALA A 110 5.94 28.71 13.74
CA ALA A 110 7.16 28.23 13.10
C ALA A 110 7.43 26.75 13.42
N LEU A 111 7.23 26.33 14.67
CA LEU A 111 7.35 24.93 15.09
C LEU A 111 6.31 24.06 14.40
N ALA A 112 5.04 24.48 14.40
CA ALA A 112 3.94 23.80 13.71
C ALA A 112 4.23 23.64 12.21
N GLY A 113 4.69 24.72 11.57
CA GLY A 113 5.07 24.72 10.16
C GLY A 113 6.23 23.76 9.87
N ILE A 114 7.28 23.76 10.69
CA ILE A 114 8.42 22.85 10.53
C ILE A 114 7.98 21.39 10.71
N VAL A 115 7.20 21.08 11.74
CA VAL A 115 6.74 19.71 12.02
C VAL A 115 5.80 19.20 10.93
N ALA A 116 4.85 20.02 10.50
CA ALA A 116 3.94 19.69 9.40
C ALA A 116 4.70 19.49 8.08
N THR A 117 5.66 20.37 7.76
CA THR A 117 6.43 20.30 6.51
C THR A 117 7.39 19.11 6.53
N ALA A 118 8.12 18.89 7.63
CA ALA A 118 9.07 17.78 7.76
C ALA A 118 8.35 16.43 7.80
N GLY A 119 7.28 16.31 8.60
CA GLY A 119 6.45 15.12 8.68
C GLY A 119 5.76 14.81 7.35
N GLY A 120 5.20 15.82 6.69
CA GLY A 120 4.60 15.72 5.37
C GLY A 120 5.61 15.29 4.30
N ALA A 121 6.76 15.95 4.22
CA ALA A 121 7.83 15.61 3.27
C ALA A 121 8.35 14.18 3.48
N TYR A 122 8.59 13.78 4.74
CA TYR A 122 9.02 12.41 5.05
C TYR A 122 7.96 11.38 4.64
N THR A 123 6.69 11.68 4.87
CA THR A 123 5.58 10.79 4.48
C THR A 123 5.46 10.65 2.96
N VAL A 124 5.63 11.75 2.20
CA VAL A 124 5.70 11.72 0.72
C VAL A 124 6.88 10.88 0.24
N LEU A 125 8.05 10.98 0.89
CA LEU A 125 9.21 10.15 0.55
C LEU A 125 8.95 8.67 0.82
N LEU A 126 8.28 8.33 1.93
CA LEU A 126 7.87 6.95 2.22
C LEU A 126 6.89 6.42 1.17
N LEU A 127 5.88 7.20 0.80
CA LEU A 127 4.92 6.87 -0.27
C LEU A 127 5.62 6.62 -1.62
N GLY A 128 6.57 7.48 -1.98
CA GLY A 128 7.38 7.32 -3.19
C GLY A 128 8.18 6.00 -3.18
N ARG A 129 8.80 5.67 -2.05
CA ARG A 129 9.49 4.38 -1.87
C ARG A 129 8.55 3.17 -1.91
N ASP A 130 7.34 3.29 -1.40
CA ASP A 130 6.37 2.20 -1.49
C ASP A 130 5.98 1.91 -2.94
N LEU A 131 5.81 2.95 -3.76
CA LEU A 131 5.47 2.79 -5.18
C LEU A 131 6.60 2.14 -6.00
N SER A 132 7.88 2.40 -5.66
CA SER A 132 9.00 1.68 -6.26
C SER A 132 9.01 0.23 -5.79
N ASP A 133 8.93 0.03 -4.47
CA ASP A 133 9.15 -1.28 -3.87
C ASP A 133 8.03 -2.26 -4.20
N VAL A 134 6.76 -1.83 -4.25
CA VAL A 134 5.63 -2.68 -4.65
C VAL A 134 5.86 -3.28 -6.05
N SER A 135 6.37 -2.50 -7.00
CA SER A 135 6.67 -3.03 -8.34
C SER A 135 7.80 -4.03 -8.34
N ASP A 136 8.84 -3.80 -7.56
CA ASP A 136 9.96 -4.72 -7.45
C ASP A 136 9.53 -6.02 -6.76
N GLN A 137 8.62 -5.97 -5.78
CA GLN A 137 8.04 -7.19 -5.20
C GLN A 137 7.19 -7.98 -6.20
N VAL A 138 6.36 -7.30 -7.01
CA VAL A 138 5.59 -7.98 -8.06
C VAL A 138 6.51 -8.60 -9.11
N ARG A 139 7.59 -7.91 -9.50
CA ARG A 139 8.62 -8.46 -10.41
C ARG A 139 9.31 -9.67 -9.81
N ALA A 140 9.75 -9.59 -8.55
CA ALA A 140 10.38 -10.71 -7.85
C ALA A 140 9.42 -11.91 -7.71
N ARG A 141 8.14 -11.66 -7.41
CA ARG A 141 7.10 -12.69 -7.40
C ARG A 141 6.94 -13.34 -8.77
N ASN A 142 6.81 -12.55 -9.83
CA ASN A 142 6.65 -13.08 -11.19
C ASN A 142 7.86 -13.88 -11.63
N GLN A 143 9.08 -13.46 -11.27
CA GLN A 143 10.30 -14.22 -11.52
C GLN A 143 10.26 -15.58 -10.80
N ARG A 144 9.89 -15.61 -9.51
CA ARG A 144 9.73 -16.87 -8.74
C ARG A 144 8.69 -17.80 -9.37
N LEU A 145 7.56 -17.26 -9.84
CA LEU A 145 6.52 -18.05 -10.50
C LEU A 145 6.95 -18.53 -11.89
N SER A 146 7.74 -17.75 -12.63
CA SER A 146 8.30 -18.18 -13.91
C SER A 146 9.40 -19.25 -13.76
N ALA A 147 9.99 -19.37 -12.58
CA ALA A 147 10.99 -20.39 -12.25
C ALA A 147 10.36 -21.76 -11.96
N VAL A 148 9.06 -21.83 -11.68
CA VAL A 148 8.36 -23.08 -11.35
C VAL A 148 7.28 -23.35 -12.39
N SER A 149 7.38 -24.47 -13.11
CA SER A 149 6.30 -24.90 -14.00
C SER A 149 5.73 -26.24 -13.56
N VAL A 150 4.41 -26.28 -13.38
CA VAL A 150 3.66 -27.45 -12.90
C VAL A 150 2.75 -27.91 -14.03
N TRP A 151 2.92 -29.16 -14.46
CA TRP A 151 2.13 -29.75 -15.54
C TRP A 151 1.44 -31.02 -15.04
N PRO A 152 0.15 -31.23 -15.34
CA PRO A 152 -0.49 -32.52 -15.08
C PRO A 152 0.20 -33.59 -15.95
N ALA A 153 0.49 -34.74 -15.34
CA ALA A 153 1.11 -35.87 -16.02
C ALA A 153 0.51 -37.19 -15.54
N TYR A 154 0.48 -38.18 -16.44
CA TYR A 154 0.14 -39.55 -16.08
C TYR A 154 1.42 -40.35 -15.92
N PHE A 155 1.60 -41.02 -14.79
CA PHE A 155 2.77 -41.84 -14.49
C PHE A 155 2.45 -43.31 -14.76
N PRO A 156 2.89 -43.88 -15.90
CA PRO A 156 2.53 -45.24 -16.29
C PRO A 156 3.04 -46.31 -15.32
N ASP A 157 4.21 -46.10 -14.71
CA ASP A 157 4.83 -47.05 -13.79
C ASP A 157 4.02 -47.23 -12.48
N SER A 158 3.38 -46.15 -12.01
CA SER A 158 2.52 -46.16 -10.83
C SER A 158 1.02 -46.21 -11.16
N ARG A 159 0.68 -46.21 -12.46
CA ARG A 159 -0.70 -46.13 -12.99
C ARG A 159 -1.55 -45.02 -12.37
N ALA A 160 -0.92 -43.92 -11.96
CA ALA A 160 -1.57 -42.84 -11.23
C ALA A 160 -1.44 -41.49 -11.97
N PRO A 161 -2.48 -40.64 -11.95
CA PRO A 161 -2.33 -39.25 -12.32
C PRO A 161 -1.52 -38.50 -11.25
N GLY A 162 -0.72 -37.52 -11.67
CA GLY A 162 0.00 -36.64 -10.78
C GLY A 162 0.48 -35.37 -11.46
N PHE A 163 1.51 -34.74 -10.90
CA PHE A 163 2.05 -33.48 -11.39
C PHE A 163 3.57 -33.57 -11.60
N VAL A 164 4.06 -33.04 -12.71
CA VAL A 164 5.49 -32.80 -12.93
C VAL A 164 5.78 -31.36 -12.55
N VAL A 165 6.69 -31.18 -11.60
CA VAL A 165 7.20 -29.86 -11.20
C VAL A 165 8.60 -29.71 -11.76
N THR A 166 8.82 -28.68 -12.57
CA THR A 166 10.14 -28.33 -13.10
C THR A 166 10.57 -27.00 -12.52
N TRP A 167 11.82 -26.96 -12.07
CA TRP A 167 12.47 -25.78 -11.54
C TRP A 167 13.47 -25.30 -12.60
N ARG A 168 13.34 -24.06 -13.06
CA ARG A 168 14.40 -23.41 -13.84
C ARG A 168 15.46 -22.88 -12.86
N PRO A 169 16.75 -23.17 -13.09
CA PRO A 169 17.84 -22.71 -12.23
C PRO A 169 17.97 -21.19 -12.22
#